data_AF-A0A257Y5B0-F1
#
_entry.id   AF-A0A257Y5B0-F1
#
_cell.length_a   1.000
_cell.length_b   1.000
_cell.length_c   1.000
_cell.angle_alpha   90.00
_cell.angle_beta   90.00
_cell.angle_gamma   90.00
#
_symmetry.space_group_name_H-M   'P 1'
#
loop_
_entity.id
_entity.type
_entity.pdbx_description
1 polymer ?
#
loop_
_entity_poly.entity_id
_entity_poly.type
_entity_poly.pdbx_seq_one_letter_code
_entity_poly.pdbx_strand_id
1 'polypeptide(L)' 'AGLPTEALTASTARMLRVGLDDLIDASACAWTAWRVAHGTALCFPDPPDTDAFGLPIAIHA' A
#
# COMPACT_ATOMS: atom_id res chain seq x y z
N ALA A 1 9.29 -6.73 5.46
CA ALA A 1 10.04 -5.48 5.19
C ALA A 1 9.84 -4.50 6.35
N GLY A 2 10.88 -3.78 6.76
CA GLY A 2 10.77 -2.67 7.72
C GLY A 2 10.67 -1.35 6.94
N LEU A 3 9.53 -0.67 7.05
CA LEU A 3 9.43 0.73 6.63
C LEU A 3 10.10 1.61 7.69
N PRO A 4 10.74 2.73 7.31
CA PRO A 4 11.34 3.66 8.25
C PRO A 4 10.24 4.45 8.97
N THR A 5 9.58 3.84 9.95
CA THR A 5 8.47 4.46 10.66
C THR A 5 8.90 5.69 11.46
N GLU A 6 10.18 5.78 11.83
CA GLU A 6 10.82 6.96 12.40
C GLU A 6 10.79 8.19 11.48
N ALA A 7 10.68 7.98 10.16
CA ALA A 7 10.57 9.06 9.19
C ALA A 7 9.12 9.57 9.03
N LEU A 8 8.12 8.89 9.59
CA LEU A 8 6.70 9.26 9.51
C LEU A 8 6.35 10.38 10.49
N THR A 9 6.91 11.56 10.25
CA THR A 9 6.74 12.73 11.11
C THR A 9 6.18 13.92 10.34
N ALA A 10 5.51 14.83 11.05
CA ALA A 10 5.05 16.09 10.47
C ALA A 10 6.20 16.95 9.93
N SER A 11 7.41 16.84 10.51
CA SER A 11 8.61 17.52 10.03
C SER A 11 9.02 17.01 8.65
N THR A 12 9.08 15.68 8.49
CA THR A 12 9.36 15.03 7.21
C THR A 12 8.32 15.41 6.16
N ALA A 13 7.04 15.34 6.50
CA ALA A 13 5.94 15.69 5.60
C ALA A 13 6.06 17.15 5.11
N ARG A 14 6.34 18.08 6.04
CA ARG A 14 6.56 19.49 5.71
C ARG A 14 7.79 19.71 4.81
N MET A 15 8.89 19.01 5.09
CA MET A 15 10.11 19.08 4.28
C MET A 15 9.83 18.62 2.83
N LEU A 16 9.04 17.57 2.66
CA LEU A 16 8.66 17.01 1.36
C LEU A 16 7.50 17.76 0.69
N ARG A 17 6.85 18.69 1.40
CA ARG A 17 5.65 19.43 0.95
C ARG A 17 4.47 18.50 0.61
N VAL A 18 4.24 17.53 1.48
CA VAL A 18 3.14 16.56 1.40
C VAL A 18 2.34 16.56 2.71
N GLY A 19 1.15 15.98 2.68
CA GLY A 19 0.39 15.65 3.88
C GLY A 19 1.13 14.62 4.74
N LEU A 20 0.79 14.56 6.03
CA LEU A 20 1.35 13.52 6.90
C LEU A 20 0.82 12.13 6.51
N ASP A 21 -0.44 12.08 6.10
CA ASP A 21 -1.12 10.94 5.51
C ASP A 21 -0.45 10.44 4.24
N ASP A 22 0.05 11.33 3.37
CA ASP A 22 0.78 10.91 2.16
C ASP A 22 2.02 10.03 2.48
N LEU A 23 2.68 10.26 3.63
CA LEU A 23 3.79 9.40 4.07
C LEU A 23 3.31 7.99 4.47
N ILE A 24 2.13 7.91 5.09
CA ILE A 24 1.50 6.64 5.50
C ILE A 24 1.02 5.89 4.25
N ASP A 25 0.40 6.59 3.31
CA ASP A 25 -0.09 6.02 2.05
C ASP A 25 1.06 5.47 1.20
N ALA A 26 2.12 6.26 1.02
CA ALA A 26 3.33 5.82 0.31
C ALA A 26 3.98 4.59 0.99
N SER A 27 3.98 4.58 2.33
CA SER A 27 4.49 3.45 3.11
C SER A 27 3.64 2.19 2.91
N ALA A 28 2.31 2.30 2.98
CA ALA A 28 1.39 1.19 2.74
C ALA A 28 1.58 0.64 1.31
N CYS A 29 1.63 1.50 0.30
CA CYS A 29 1.90 1.10 -1.09
C CYS A 29 3.24 0.36 -1.23
N ALA A 30 4.32 0.87 -0.61
CA ALA A 30 5.63 0.23 -0.68
C ALA A 30 5.65 -1.14 0.01
N TRP A 31 4.99 -1.27 1.16
CA TRP A 31 4.87 -2.55 1.86
C TRP A 31 4.06 -3.58 1.06
N THR A 32 2.92 -3.17 0.52
CA THR A 32 2.09 -4.04 -0.33
C THR A 32 2.83 -4.45 -1.60
N ALA A 33 3.50 -3.52 -2.29
CA ALA A 33 4.31 -3.84 -3.46
C ALA A 33 5.42 -4.86 -3.15
N TRP A 34 6.08 -4.73 -1.99
CA TRP A 34 7.04 -5.72 -1.54
C TRP A 34 6.39 -7.10 -1.35
N ARG A 35 5.21 -7.18 -0.72
CA ARG A 35 4.49 -8.45 -0.54
C ARG A 35 4.06 -9.08 -1.86
N VAL A 36 3.59 -8.27 -2.81
CA VAL A 36 3.25 -8.72 -4.17
C VAL A 36 4.48 -9.31 -4.85
N ALA A 37 5.62 -8.59 -4.82
CA ALA A 37 6.87 -9.05 -5.41
C ALA A 37 7.39 -10.37 -4.79
N HIS A 38 7.03 -10.66 -3.54
CA HIS A 38 7.41 -11.88 -2.82
C HIS A 38 6.32 -12.96 -2.82
N GLY A 39 5.19 -12.76 -3.51
CA GLY A 39 4.08 -13.71 -3.52
C GLY A 39 3.42 -13.93 -2.15
N THR A 40 3.51 -12.95 -1.25
CA THR A 40 2.95 -13.01 0.11
C THR A 40 1.86 -11.98 0.36
N ALA A 41 1.42 -11.26 -0.68
CA ALA A 41 0.32 -10.30 -0.56
C ALA A 41 -0.99 -11.01 -0.23
N LEU A 42 -1.82 -10.38 0.60
CA LEU A 42 -3.19 -10.78 0.82
C LEU A 42 -4.07 -10.27 -0.32
N CYS A 43 -5.21 -10.92 -0.51
CA CYS A 43 -6.23 -10.54 -1.48
C CYS A 43 -7.57 -10.36 -0.77
N PHE A 44 -8.34 -9.35 -1.15
CA PHE A 44 -9.67 -9.09 -0.59
C PHE A 44 -10.65 -8.67 -1.69
N PRO A 45 -11.73 -9.42 -1.94
CA PRO A 45 -11.99 -10.76 -1.41
C PRO A 45 -10.94 -11.79 -1.88
N ASP A 46 -10.84 -12.91 -1.16
CA ASP A 46 -10.06 -14.07 -1.57
C ASP A 46 -11.01 -15.29 -1.62
N PRO A 47 -11.36 -15.81 -2.80
CA PRO A 47 -10.84 -15.42 -4.12
C PRO A 47 -11.32 -14.04 -4.60
N PRO A 48 -10.60 -13.37 -5.52
CA PRO A 48 -11.08 -12.17 -6.20
C PRO A 48 -12.45 -12.39 -6.85
N ASP A 49 -13.32 -11.39 -6.74
CA ASP A 49 -14.54 -11.36 -7.53
C ASP A 49 -14.23 -10.97 -8.98
N THR A 50 -15.24 -11.04 -9.86
CA THR A 50 -15.13 -10.57 -11.25
C THR A 50 -16.29 -9.66 -11.60
N ASP A 51 -16.02 -8.62 -12.39
CA ASP A 51 -17.05 -7.75 -12.94
C ASP A 51 -17.76 -8.38 -14.15
N ALA A 52 -18.73 -7.66 -14.73
CA ALA A 52 -19.50 -8.13 -15.89
C ALA A 52 -18.65 -8.32 -17.18
N PHE A 53 -17.42 -7.81 -17.20
CA PHE A 53 -16.46 -7.94 -18.30
C PHE A 53 -15.38 -9.00 -18.02
N GLY A 54 -15.43 -9.66 -16.86
CA GLY A 54 -14.44 -10.66 -16.43
C GLY A 54 -13.16 -10.05 -15.85
N LEU A 55 -13.14 -8.76 -15.51
CA LEU A 55 -12.01 -8.15 -14.83
C LEU A 55 -12.02 -8.50 -13.33
N PRO A 56 -10.87 -8.86 -12.73
CA PRO A 56 -10.79 -9.11 -11.30
C PRO A 56 -11.13 -7.86 -10.48
N ILE A 57 -11.98 -8.03 -9.47
CA ILE A 57 -12.25 -7.04 -8.42
C ILE A 57 -11.58 -7.54 -7.14
N ALA A 58 -10.45 -6.94 -6.79
CA ALA A 58 -9.75 -7.22 -5.55
C ALA A 58 -8.90 -6.03 -5.07
N ILE A 59 -8.66 -5.99 -3.76
CA ILE A 59 -7.66 -5.17 -3.09
C ILE A 59 -6.51 -6.09 -2.66
N HIS A 60 -5.28 -5.69 -2.97
CA HIS A 60 -4.09 -6.39 -2.51
C HIS A 60 -3.44 -5.66 -1.34
N ALA A 61 -2.93 -6.42 -0.35
CA ALA A 61 -2.26 -5.87 0.84
C ALA A 61 -0.96 -6.59 1.18
#